data_AF-A0A1H8YRX9-F1
#
_entry.id   AF-A0A1H8YRX9-F1
#
_cell.length_a   1.000
_cell.length_b   1.000
_cell.length_c   1.000
_cell.angle_alpha   90.00
_cell.angle_beta   90.00
_cell.angle_gamma   90.00
#
_symmetry.space_group_name_H-M   'P 1'
#
loop_
_entity.id
_entity.type
_entity.pdbx_description
1 polymer ?
#
loop_
_entity_poly.entity_id
_entity_poly.type
_entity_poly.pdbx_seq_one_letter_code
_entity_poly.pdbx_strand_id
1 'polypeptide(L)'
;MKLENNEIKDTVLDLQPLTYIMERNGFVLAGQWDYERVTYDLKVNSPEKNITYYIRVSGYAVEGDVDSGKAVIKLLTPLLGKHHYPHGVEYGEEEGFPQNIIDKADRVLSNVDNQLKQFIEEEAN
;
A
#
# COMPACT_ATOMS: atom_id res chain seq x y z
N MET A 1 6.50 -1.12 10.34
CA MET A 1 5.64 -0.27 11.19
C MET A 1 4.26 -0.19 10.59
N LYS A 2 3.19 -0.27 11.39
CA LYS A 2 1.83 0.03 10.91
C LYS A 2 1.61 1.54 10.80
N LEU A 3 0.95 1.98 9.75
CA LEU A 3 0.61 3.39 9.53
C LEU A 3 -0.88 3.57 9.82
N GLU A 4 -1.22 4.01 11.04
CA GLU A 4 -2.60 4.11 11.53
C GLU A 4 -3.21 5.51 11.35
N ASN A 5 -2.43 6.50 10.90
CA ASN A 5 -2.87 7.89 10.70
C ASN A 5 -3.68 8.12 9.42
N ASN A 6 -4.35 7.10 8.89
CA ASN A 6 -5.13 7.16 7.64
C ASN A 6 -6.36 6.25 7.73
N GLU A 7 -7.36 6.50 6.89
CA GLU A 7 -8.62 5.76 6.87
C GLU A 7 -8.71 4.76 5.70
N ILE A 8 -7.56 4.35 5.16
CA ILE A 8 -7.48 3.38 4.04
C ILE A 8 -7.94 1.98 4.48
N LYS A 9 -7.73 1.65 5.76
CA LYS A 9 -8.14 0.36 6.30
C LYS A 9 -9.66 0.22 6.17
N ASP A 10 -10.10 -0.99 5.80
CA ASP A 10 -11.50 -1.35 5.64
C ASP A 10 -12.20 -0.69 4.44
N THR A 11 -11.53 0.13 3.64
CA THR A 11 -12.04 0.56 2.33
C THR A 11 -12.29 -0.65 1.44
N VAL A 12 -13.46 -0.69 0.78
CA VAL A 12 -13.88 -1.74 -0.14
C VAL A 12 -14.07 -1.15 -1.53
N LEU A 13 -13.39 -1.70 -2.54
CA LEU A 13 -13.46 -1.20 -3.90
C LEU A 13 -13.15 -2.29 -4.94
N ASP A 14 -13.69 -2.14 -6.15
CA ASP A 14 -13.29 -2.97 -7.29
C ASP A 14 -11.79 -2.86 -7.58
N LEU A 15 -11.20 -4.00 -7.96
CA LEU A 15 -9.77 -4.14 -8.18
C LEU A 15 -9.21 -3.18 -9.23
N GLN A 16 -9.94 -2.97 -10.33
CA GLN A 16 -9.47 -2.12 -11.43
C GLN A 16 -9.33 -0.64 -11.03
N PRO A 17 -10.37 0.04 -10.52
CA PRO A 17 -10.23 1.43 -10.07
C PRO A 17 -9.28 1.55 -8.88
N LEU A 18 -9.25 0.57 -7.96
CA LEU A 18 -8.26 0.54 -6.89
C LEU A 18 -6.83 0.55 -7.44
N THR A 19 -6.53 -0.37 -8.35
CA THR A 19 -5.19 -0.47 -8.97
C THR A 19 -4.83 0.82 -9.69
N TYR A 20 -5.78 1.41 -10.42
CA TYR A 20 -5.58 2.67 -11.12
C TYR A 20 -5.21 3.83 -10.18
N ILE A 21 -5.93 3.99 -9.07
CA ILE A 21 -5.64 5.00 -8.05
C ILE A 21 -4.25 4.76 -7.44
N MET A 22 -3.92 3.51 -7.13
CA MET A 22 -2.61 3.14 -6.56
C MET A 22 -1.46 3.45 -7.52
N GLU A 23 -1.57 3.07 -8.79
CA GLU A 23 -0.56 3.33 -9.82
C GLU A 23 -0.35 4.82 -10.10
N ARG A 24 -1.44 5.61 -10.10
CA ARG A 24 -1.38 7.08 -10.19
C ARG A 24 -0.59 7.72 -9.04
N ASN A 25 -0.51 7.05 -7.89
CA ASN A 25 0.28 7.47 -6.73
C ASN A 25 1.68 6.82 -6.68
N GLY A 26 2.09 6.14 -7.75
CA GLY A 26 3.42 5.55 -7.90
C GLY A 26 3.59 4.19 -7.23
N PHE A 27 2.51 3.59 -6.71
CA PHE A 27 2.56 2.21 -6.25
C PHE A 27 2.60 1.25 -7.44
N VAL A 28 3.22 0.10 -7.24
CA VAL A 28 3.25 -1.00 -8.20
C VAL A 28 2.55 -2.20 -7.56
N LEU A 29 1.67 -2.86 -8.31
CA LEU A 29 1.10 -4.13 -7.91
C LEU A 29 2.21 -5.20 -7.84
N ALA A 30 2.56 -5.60 -6.63
CA ALA A 30 3.56 -6.60 -6.29
C ALA A 30 2.89 -7.93 -5.90
N GLY A 31 3.62 -9.05 -6.03
CA GLY A 31 3.15 -10.35 -5.53
C GLY A 31 2.02 -10.97 -6.36
N GLN A 32 2.11 -10.94 -7.68
CA GLN A 32 1.12 -11.43 -8.66
C GLN A 32 0.85 -12.96 -8.63
N TRP A 33 1.20 -13.66 -7.56
CA TRP A 33 0.98 -15.11 -7.41
C TRP A 33 -0.09 -15.43 -6.35
N ASP A 34 -0.65 -14.41 -5.68
CA ASP A 34 -1.65 -14.58 -4.63
C ASP A 34 -3.06 -14.34 -5.21
N TYR A 35 -3.83 -15.43 -5.36
CA TYR A 35 -5.19 -15.40 -5.90
C TYR A 35 -6.19 -14.66 -5.00
N GLU A 36 -5.88 -14.51 -3.72
CA GLU A 36 -6.79 -13.93 -2.73
C GLU A 36 -6.40 -12.51 -2.33
N ARG A 37 -5.19 -12.07 -2.68
CA ARG A 37 -4.66 -10.80 -2.16
C ARG A 37 -4.00 -9.96 -3.23
N VAL A 38 -4.09 -8.67 -2.99
CA VAL A 38 -3.28 -7.67 -3.69
C VAL A 38 -2.32 -7.02 -2.74
N THR A 39 -1.14 -6.70 -3.26
CA THR A 39 -0.12 -5.96 -2.53
C THR A 39 0.41 -4.86 -3.44
N TYR A 40 0.26 -3.61 -3.02
CA TYR A 40 0.78 -2.46 -3.72
C TYR A 40 1.97 -1.92 -2.96
N ASP A 41 3.12 -1.83 -3.61
CA ASP A 41 4.36 -1.31 -3.02
C ASP A 41 4.80 -0.03 -3.71
N LEU A 42 5.07 1.01 -2.91
CA LEU A 42 5.80 2.19 -3.33
C LEU A 42 7.22 2.15 -2.74
N LYS A 43 8.21 2.02 -3.63
CA LYS A 43 9.62 2.06 -3.25
C LYS A 43 10.04 3.49 -2.88
N VAL A 44 10.65 3.65 -1.71
CA VAL A 44 11.24 4.89 -1.24
C VAL A 44 12.74 4.68 -1.04
N ASN A 45 13.53 5.33 -1.88
CA ASN A 45 14.99 5.26 -1.79
C ASN A 45 15.47 5.92 -0.48
N SER A 46 16.37 5.25 0.22
CA SER A 46 17.08 5.82 1.37
C SER A 46 18.37 6.50 0.89
N PRO A 47 18.81 7.59 1.53
CA PRO A 47 20.19 8.05 1.42
C PRO A 47 21.19 7.06 2.06
N GLU A 48 20.71 6.18 2.93
CA GLU A 48 21.53 5.14 3.57
C GLU A 48 21.87 4.04 2.57
N LYS A 49 23.15 3.63 2.56
CA LYS A 49 23.64 2.61 1.65
C LYS A 49 22.94 1.28 1.93
N ASN A 50 22.49 0.61 0.87
CA ASN A 50 21.84 -0.69 0.89
C ASN A 50 20.50 -0.78 1.64
N ILE A 51 19.90 0.35 2.01
CA ILE A 51 18.57 0.38 2.63
C ILE A 51 17.54 0.84 1.60
N THR A 52 16.43 0.12 1.52
CA THR A 52 15.25 0.53 0.75
C THR A 52 14.03 0.47 1.65
N TYR A 53 13.25 1.54 1.63
CA TYR A 53 11.97 1.58 2.32
C TYR A 53 10.84 1.26 1.34
N TYR A 54 9.77 0.64 1.84
CA TYR A 54 8.57 0.33 1.07
C TYR A 54 7.35 0.78 1.84
N ILE A 55 6.50 1.60 1.22
CA ILE A 55 5.14 1.85 1.68
C ILE A 55 4.28 0.78 1.03
N ARG A 56 3.64 -0.05 1.83
CA ARG A 56 2.84 -1.18 1.38
C ARG A 56 1.38 -0.97 1.75
N VAL A 57 0.51 -1.13 0.77
CA VAL A 57 -0.94 -1.23 0.96
C VAL A 57 -1.36 -2.59 0.43
N SER A 58 -1.95 -3.40 1.29
CA SER A 58 -2.43 -4.73 0.91
C SER A 58 -3.94 -4.83 1.11
N GLY A 59 -4.57 -5.74 0.39
CA GLY A 59 -5.98 -6.05 0.55
C GLY A 59 -6.25 -7.51 0.20
N TYR A 60 -7.44 -7.98 0.56
CA TYR A 60 -7.91 -9.31 0.20
C TYR A 60 -9.24 -9.21 -0.56
N ALA A 61 -9.47 -10.16 -1.47
CA ALA A 61 -10.73 -10.25 -2.19
C ALA A 61 -11.85 -10.67 -1.22
N VAL A 62 -12.91 -9.86 -1.14
CA VAL A 62 -14.15 -10.21 -0.45
C VAL A 62 -15.17 -10.83 -1.41
N GLU A 63 -15.04 -10.52 -2.70
CA GLU A 63 -15.82 -11.10 -3.79
C GLU A 63 -14.94 -11.24 -5.04
N GLY A 64 -15.26 -12.21 -5.90
CA GLY A 64 -14.54 -12.44 -7.16
C GLY A 64 -13.16 -13.07 -7.00
N ASP A 65 -12.32 -12.88 -8.00
CA ASP A 65 -10.97 -13.48 -8.10
C ASP A 65 -9.98 -12.45 -8.65
N VAL A 66 -8.87 -12.26 -7.91
CA VAL A 66 -7.81 -11.29 -8.24
C VAL A 66 -7.18 -11.61 -9.60
N ASP A 67 -6.95 -12.89 -9.91
CA ASP A 67 -6.27 -13.32 -11.13
C ASP A 67 -7.10 -13.04 -12.39
N SER A 68 -8.43 -13.09 -12.24
CA SER A 68 -9.36 -12.72 -13.32
C SER A 68 -9.44 -11.20 -13.58
N GLY A 69 -8.84 -10.37 -12.71
CA GLY A 69 -8.97 -8.91 -12.73
C GLY A 69 -10.34 -8.40 -12.26
N LYS A 70 -11.24 -9.29 -11.83
CA LYS A 70 -12.61 -8.99 -11.39
C LYS A 70 -12.78 -9.45 -9.94
N ALA A 71 -12.33 -8.59 -9.02
CA ALA A 71 -12.48 -8.80 -7.60
C ALA A 71 -12.89 -7.51 -6.91
N VAL A 72 -13.63 -7.65 -5.82
CA VAL A 72 -13.89 -6.57 -4.86
C VAL A 72 -12.87 -6.75 -3.73
N ILE A 73 -12.05 -5.75 -3.50
CA ILE A 73 -10.94 -5.81 -2.55
C ILE A 73 -11.28 -5.03 -1.30
N LYS A 74 -11.02 -5.62 -0.13
CA LYS A 74 -11.00 -4.92 1.15
C LYS A 74 -9.57 -4.65 1.59
N LEU A 75 -9.25 -3.38 1.81
CA LEU A 75 -7.92 -2.92 2.18
C LEU A 75 -7.62 -3.15 3.67
N LEU A 76 -6.35 -3.43 3.94
CA LEU A 76 -5.77 -3.61 5.27
C LEU A 76 -5.02 -2.35 5.71
N THR A 77 -4.62 -2.29 6.99
CA THR A 77 -3.78 -1.22 7.50
C THR A 77 -2.46 -1.15 6.72
N PRO A 78 -2.10 0.01 6.14
CA PRO A 78 -0.83 0.17 5.44
C PRO A 78 0.39 -0.07 6.33
N LEU A 79 1.47 -0.53 5.72
CA LEU A 79 2.72 -0.87 6.40
C LEU A 79 3.89 -0.08 5.81
N LEU A 80 4.79 0.38 6.67
CA LEU A 80 6.11 0.84 6.28
C LEU A 80 7.13 -0.26 6.56
N GLY A 81 7.78 -0.75 5.50
CA GLY A 81 8.83 -1.78 5.55
C GLY A 81 10.22 -1.20 5.28
N LYS A 82 11.24 -1.86 5.84
CA LYS A 82 12.67 -1.54 5.64
C LYS A 82 13.37 -2.80 5.15
N HIS A 83 14.09 -2.72 4.05
CA HIS A 83 14.83 -3.84 3.46
C HIS A 83 16.32 -3.53 3.47
N HIS A 84 17.13 -4.44 4.03
CA HIS A 84 18.59 -4.36 4.10
C HIS A 84 19.23 -5.32 3.09
N TYR A 85 19.72 -4.79 1.98
CA TYR A 85 20.48 -5.60 1.03
C TYR A 85 21.94 -5.79 1.52
N PRO A 86 22.60 -6.94 1.34
CA PRO A 86 22.12 -8.21 0.77
C PRO A 86 21.56 -9.19 1.81
N HIS A 87 21.46 -8.79 3.09
CA HIS A 87 21.26 -9.71 4.21
C HIS A 87 19.78 -10.02 4.53
N GLY A 88 18.82 -9.29 3.94
CA GLY A 88 17.38 -9.57 4.04
C GLY A 88 16.56 -8.46 4.70
N VAL A 89 15.31 -8.75 5.06
CA VAL A 89 14.43 -7.82 5.80
C VAL A 89 14.60 -8.09 7.29
N GLU A 90 15.20 -7.16 8.02
CA GLU A 90 15.26 -7.22 9.48
C GLU A 90 13.97 -6.64 10.06
N TYR A 91 13.27 -7.44 10.85
CA TYR A 91 12.14 -7.02 11.66
C TYR A 91 12.61 -6.88 13.10
N GLY A 92 13.05 -5.67 13.49
CA GLY A 92 13.47 -5.36 14.86
C GLY A 92 12.95 -3.99 15.27
N GLU A 93 12.46 -3.87 16.51
CA GLU A 93 11.97 -2.63 17.12
C GLU A 93 13.07 -1.56 17.33
N GLU A 94 14.34 -1.93 17.15
CA GLU A 94 15.49 -1.08 17.47
C GLU A 94 15.87 -0.09 16.36
N GLU A 95 15.56 -0.39 15.10
CA GLU A 95 15.82 0.55 13.99
C GLU A 95 14.54 1.26 13.58
N GLY A 96 14.21 2.31 14.33
CA GLY A 96 13.11 3.23 13.99
C GLY A 96 13.19 3.73 12.54
N PHE A 97 12.04 4.11 11.99
CA PHE A 97 11.99 4.70 10.65
C PHE A 97 12.41 6.18 10.72
N PRO A 98 13.25 6.68 9.80
CA PRO A 98 13.57 8.11 9.76
C PRO A 98 12.30 8.95 9.58
N GLN A 99 12.18 10.06 10.32
CA GLN A 99 10.97 10.89 10.31
C GLN A 99 10.57 11.36 8.90
N ASN A 100 11.54 11.72 8.07
CA ASN A 100 11.28 12.12 6.68
C ASN A 100 10.65 11.01 5.82
N ILE A 101 10.89 9.73 6.15
CA ILE A 101 10.27 8.59 5.48
C ILE A 101 8.84 8.41 5.99
N ILE A 102 8.62 8.57 7.30
CA ILE A 102 7.27 8.54 7.91
C ILE A 102 6.40 9.65 7.32
N ASP A 103 6.89 10.90 7.31
CA ASP A 103 6.17 12.05 6.76
C ASP A 103 5.84 11.87 5.27
N LYS A 104 6.76 11.25 4.52
CA LYS A 104 6.52 10.91 3.11
C LYS A 104 5.43 9.84 2.98
N ALA A 105 5.44 8.82 3.82
CA ALA A 105 4.42 7.78 3.83
C ALA A 105 3.04 8.37 4.16
N ASP A 106 2.94 9.16 5.22
CA ASP A 106 1.70 9.81 5.63
C ASP A 106 1.15 10.71 4.51
N ARG A 107 1.99 11.55 3.89
CA ARG A 107 1.55 12.40 2.77
C ARG A 107 1.02 11.60 1.58
N VAL A 108 1.70 10.53 1.19
CA VAL A 108 1.27 9.68 0.07
C VAL A 108 -0.05 9.00 0.40
N LEU A 109 -0.17 8.42 1.61
CA LEU A 109 -1.37 7.72 2.03
C LEU A 109 -2.57 8.66 2.20
N SER A 110 -2.39 9.88 2.71
CA SER A 110 -3.46 10.88 2.73
C SER A 110 -3.97 11.22 1.33
N ASN A 111 -3.09 11.29 0.33
CA ASN A 111 -3.51 11.54 -1.05
C ASN A 111 -4.29 10.36 -1.64
N VAL A 112 -3.83 9.12 -1.38
CA VAL A 112 -4.55 7.90 -1.77
C VAL A 112 -5.92 7.85 -1.10
N ASP A 113 -5.99 8.08 0.22
CA ASP A 113 -7.23 8.09 0.99
C ASP A 113 -8.25 9.08 0.43
N ASN A 114 -7.84 10.32 0.16
CA ASN A 114 -8.70 11.32 -0.46
C ASN A 114 -9.23 10.90 -1.84
N GLN A 115 -8.39 10.29 -2.67
CA GLN A 115 -8.81 9.83 -4.00
C GLN A 115 -9.77 8.63 -3.92
N LEU A 116 -9.55 7.71 -2.98
CA LEU A 116 -10.46 6.59 -2.74
C LEU A 116 -11.83 7.10 -2.28
N LYS A 117 -11.86 8.03 -1.32
CA LYS A 117 -13.11 8.66 -0.84
C LYS A 117 -13.85 9.39 -1.94
N GLN A 118 -13.15 10.22 -2.71
CA GLN A 118 -13.74 10.93 -3.83
C GLN A 118 -14.34 9.97 -4.86
N PHE A 119 -13.62 8.90 -5.23
CA PHE A 119 -14.13 7.91 -6.18
C PHE A 119 -15.40 7.21 -5.67
N ILE A 120 -15.42 6.82 -4.39
CA ILE A 120 -16.59 6.18 -3.77
C ILE A 120 -17.79 7.14 -3.70
N GLU A 121 -17.57 8.41 -3.38
CA GLU A 121 -18.62 9.43 -3.39
C GLU A 121 -19.17 9.67 -4.80
N GLU A 122 -18.32 9.66 -5.84
CA GLU A 122 -18.73 9.84 -7.24
C GLU A 122 -19.55 8.64 -7.76
N GLU A 123 -19.20 7.40 -7.41
CA GLU A 123 -19.96 6.18 -7.79
C GLU A 123 -21.31 6.06 -7.07
N ALA A 124 -21.47 6.69 -5.90
CA ALA A 124 -22.69 6.63 -5.11
C ALA A 124 -23.79 7.60 -5.57
N ASN A 125 -23.48 8.56 -6.45
CA ASN A 125 -24.38 9.60 -6.96
C ASN A 125 -24.88 9.30 -8.38
#